data_AF-U9SQZ1-F1
#
_entry.id   AF-U9SQZ1-F1
#
_cell.length_a   1.000
_cell.length_b   1.000
_cell.length_c   1.000
_cell.angle_alpha   90.00
_cell.angle_beta   90.00
_cell.angle_gamma   90.00
#
_symmetry.space_group_name_H-M   'P 1'
#
loop_
_entity.id
_entity.type
_entity.pdbx_description
1 polymer ?
#
loop_
_entity_poly.entity_id
_entity_poly.type
_entity_poly.pdbx_seq_one_letter_code
_entity_poly.pdbx_strand_id
1 'polypeptide(L)'
;MSNKLANFDGLVLGVYKDGSLSESASKEVSNNVQQTIKQQLQCAGVKGKLGEVRVLYGIGREEGLPSKIAVVNLGPKSESLKESLNKARVAAAAGVRSLRDQGAKNIAIDVMTNEHGASEGATLGLFKPDNLKSIQNKKESVKISPFGSSSSAQGFTWET
;
A
#
# COMPACT_ATOMS: atom_id res chain seq x y z
N MET A 1 0.36 -14.39 18.81
CA MET A 1 0.45 -13.07 18.17
C MET A 1 -0.94 -12.71 17.68
N SER A 2 -1.57 -11.69 18.24
CA SER A 2 -2.93 -11.28 17.87
C SER A 2 -2.95 -10.92 16.38
N ASN A 3 -3.85 -11.54 15.63
CA ASN A 3 -3.91 -11.47 14.17
C ASN A 3 -4.40 -10.08 13.73
N LYS A 4 -3.51 -9.08 13.81
CA LYS A 4 -3.82 -7.64 13.71
C LYS A 4 -4.41 -7.26 12.36
N LEU A 5 -4.16 -8.08 11.33
CA LEU A 5 -4.61 -7.84 9.96
C LEU A 5 -5.94 -8.49 9.58
N ALA A 6 -6.44 -9.47 10.37
CA ALA A 6 -7.67 -10.18 10.05
C ALA A 6 -8.91 -9.27 10.00
N ASN A 7 -8.85 -8.11 10.66
CA ASN A 7 -9.95 -7.12 10.69
C ASN A 7 -9.95 -6.15 9.49
N PHE A 8 -8.97 -6.24 8.59
CA PHE A 8 -8.89 -5.38 7.41
C PHE A 8 -9.45 -6.08 6.18
N ASP A 9 -10.15 -5.31 5.33
CA ASP A 9 -10.72 -5.80 4.09
C ASP A 9 -9.67 -5.89 2.97
N GLY A 10 -8.61 -5.09 3.09
CA GLY A 10 -7.52 -5.07 2.14
C GLY A 10 -6.20 -4.55 2.72
N LEU A 11 -5.11 -4.87 2.02
CA LEU A 11 -3.74 -4.50 2.37
C LEU A 11 -3.04 -3.90 1.15
N VAL A 12 -2.37 -2.77 1.32
CA VAL A 12 -1.47 -2.19 0.31
C VAL A 12 -0.04 -2.55 0.65
N LEU A 13 0.69 -3.13 -0.31
CA LEU A 13 2.11 -3.50 -0.18
C LEU A 13 2.95 -2.82 -1.26
N GLY A 14 4.07 -2.22 -0.87
CA GLY A 14 5.07 -1.72 -1.81
C GLY A 14 5.98 -2.83 -2.33
N VAL A 15 6.25 -2.84 -3.64
CA VAL A 15 7.26 -3.70 -4.28
C VAL A 15 8.22 -2.90 -5.14
N TYR A 16 9.46 -3.35 -5.21
CA TYR A 16 10.44 -2.84 -6.15
C TYR A 16 10.35 -3.57 -7.49
N LYS A 17 11.06 -3.04 -8.50
CA LYS A 17 11.04 -3.56 -9.88
C LYS A 17 11.46 -5.04 -10.00
N ASP A 18 12.27 -5.54 -9.07
CA ASP A 18 12.70 -6.94 -9.00
C ASP A 18 11.67 -7.87 -8.34
N GLY A 19 10.52 -7.33 -7.92
CA GLY A 19 9.46 -8.03 -7.22
C GLY A 19 9.73 -8.24 -5.73
N SER A 20 10.79 -7.64 -5.16
CA SER A 20 11.02 -7.64 -3.72
C SER A 20 10.04 -6.68 -3.02
N LEU A 21 9.53 -7.07 -1.84
CA LEU A 21 8.71 -6.19 -1.02
C LEU A 21 9.57 -5.04 -0.45
N SER A 22 8.89 -3.98 0.02
CA SER A 22 9.51 -2.96 0.88
C SER A 22 10.09 -3.60 2.16
N GLU A 23 11.06 -2.92 2.77
CA GLU A 23 11.73 -3.44 3.99
C GLU A 23 10.79 -3.55 5.19
N SER A 24 9.79 -2.68 5.28
CA SER A 24 8.74 -2.74 6.30
C SER A 24 7.83 -3.95 6.07
N ALA A 25 7.35 -4.15 4.84
CA ALA A 25 6.47 -5.27 4.52
C ALA A 25 7.20 -6.61 4.60
N SER A 26 8.47 -6.69 4.21
CA SER A 26 9.23 -7.94 4.20
C SER A 26 9.48 -8.52 5.60
N LYS A 27 9.43 -7.68 6.65
CA LYS A 27 9.57 -8.12 8.05
C LYS A 27 8.29 -8.74 8.61
N GLU A 28 7.15 -8.27 8.14
CA GLU A 28 5.83 -8.65 8.65
C GLU A 28 5.18 -9.78 7.82
N VAL A 29 5.52 -9.89 6.53
CA VAL A 29 4.96 -10.90 5.61
C VAL A 29 5.86 -12.12 5.56
N SER A 30 5.29 -13.32 5.69
CA SER A 30 6.05 -14.58 5.64
C SER A 30 6.73 -14.81 4.28
N ASN A 31 7.92 -15.43 4.27
CA ASN A 31 8.70 -15.66 3.04
C ASN A 31 7.92 -16.42 1.96
N ASN A 32 7.08 -17.39 2.34
CA ASN A 32 6.25 -18.17 1.41
C ASN A 32 5.26 -17.26 0.65
N VAL A 33 4.61 -16.34 1.37
CA VAL A 33 3.70 -15.36 0.78
C VAL A 33 4.45 -14.39 -0.13
N GLN A 34 5.65 -13.94 0.27
CA GLN A 34 6.48 -13.07 -0.57
C GLN A 34 6.85 -13.74 -1.90
N GLN A 35 7.26 -15.01 -1.87
CA GLN A 35 7.55 -15.79 -3.07
C GLN A 35 6.33 -15.94 -3.98
N THR A 36 5.16 -16.19 -3.39
CA THR A 36 3.90 -16.33 -4.11
C THR A 36 3.52 -15.02 -4.81
N ILE A 37 3.61 -13.88 -4.09
CA ILE A 37 3.39 -12.55 -4.67
C ILE A 37 4.35 -12.31 -5.84
N LYS A 38 5.65 -12.60 -5.65
CA LYS A 38 6.66 -12.43 -6.70
C LYS A 38 6.36 -13.25 -7.95
N GLN A 39 5.96 -14.51 -7.80
CA GLN A 39 5.55 -15.37 -8.92
C GLN A 39 4.32 -14.80 -9.65
N GLN A 40 3.30 -14.37 -8.90
CA GLN A 40 2.10 -13.77 -9.49
C GLN A 40 2.41 -12.49 -10.28
N LEU A 41 3.30 -11.63 -9.77
CA LEU A 41 3.73 -10.42 -10.49
C LEU A 41 4.49 -10.75 -11.79
N GLN A 42 5.32 -11.80 -11.77
CA GLN A 42 6.04 -12.28 -12.96
C GLN A 42 5.07 -12.83 -14.01
N CYS A 43 4.13 -13.69 -13.60
CA CYS A 43 3.08 -14.21 -14.49
C CYS A 43 2.23 -13.08 -15.08
N ALA A 44 2.00 -12.02 -14.31
CA ALA A 44 1.22 -10.87 -14.73
C ALA A 44 1.99 -9.90 -15.65
N GLY A 45 3.28 -10.13 -15.94
CA GLY A 45 4.07 -9.31 -16.87
C GLY A 45 4.23 -7.84 -16.45
N VAL A 46 4.29 -7.59 -15.13
CA VAL A 46 4.39 -6.25 -14.55
C VAL A 46 5.72 -5.59 -14.94
N LYS A 47 5.68 -4.34 -15.41
CA LYS A 47 6.88 -3.64 -15.93
C LYS A 47 7.70 -2.96 -14.83
N GLY A 48 7.11 -2.78 -13.66
CA GLY A 48 7.74 -2.17 -12.49
C GLY A 48 7.77 -0.64 -12.56
N LYS A 49 6.76 -0.03 -13.19
CA LYS A 49 6.63 1.44 -13.23
C LYS A 49 6.09 1.96 -11.89
N LEU A 50 6.57 3.11 -11.43
CA LEU A 50 6.08 3.73 -10.20
C LEU A 50 4.55 3.91 -10.25
N GLY A 51 3.86 3.44 -9.20
CA GLY A 51 2.40 3.53 -9.09
C GLY A 51 1.62 2.49 -9.90
N GLU A 52 2.29 1.57 -10.61
CA GLU A 52 1.65 0.43 -11.26
C GLU A 52 1.12 -0.53 -10.19
N VAL A 53 -0.19 -0.77 -10.19
CA VAL A 53 -0.89 -1.59 -9.19
C VAL A 53 -1.37 -2.92 -9.78
N ARG A 54 -1.19 -3.99 -9.02
CA ARG A 54 -1.87 -5.28 -9.24
C ARG A 54 -2.61 -5.67 -7.96
N VAL A 55 -3.90 -5.97 -8.08
CA VAL A 55 -4.69 -6.49 -6.95
C VAL A 55 -4.68 -8.02 -7.03
N LEU A 56 -4.22 -8.65 -5.97
CA LEU A 56 -4.19 -10.09 -5.78
C LEU A 56 -5.24 -10.49 -4.74
N TYR A 57 -5.81 -11.68 -4.88
CA TYR A 57 -6.92 -12.14 -4.06
C TYR A 57 -6.59 -13.47 -3.39
N GLY A 58 -6.96 -13.60 -2.11
CA GLY A 58 -6.88 -14.87 -1.36
C GLY A 58 -5.48 -15.35 -1.00
N ILE A 59 -4.43 -14.54 -1.22
CA ILE A 59 -3.05 -14.87 -0.87
C ILE A 59 -2.82 -14.60 0.62
N GLY A 60 -2.16 -15.53 1.32
CA GLY A 60 -1.71 -15.31 2.70
C GLY A 60 -2.82 -15.38 3.76
N ARG A 61 -4.00 -15.92 3.42
CA ARG A 61 -5.15 -15.98 4.33
C ARG A 61 -4.89 -16.84 5.57
N GLU A 62 -4.18 -17.95 5.41
CA GLU A 62 -3.82 -18.85 6.51
C GLU A 62 -2.85 -18.18 7.49
N GLU A 63 -2.05 -17.25 6.98
CA GLU A 63 -1.11 -16.40 7.72
C GLU A 63 -1.74 -15.11 8.25
N GLY A 64 -3.06 -14.91 8.05
CA GLY A 64 -3.81 -13.77 8.58
C GLY A 64 -3.80 -12.50 7.73
N LEU A 65 -3.37 -12.57 6.47
CA LEU A 65 -3.44 -11.43 5.56
C LEU A 65 -4.89 -11.19 5.06
N PRO A 66 -5.25 -9.94 4.74
CA PRO A 66 -6.55 -9.60 4.16
C PRO A 66 -6.80 -10.30 2.82
N SER A 67 -8.08 -10.50 2.50
CA SER A 67 -8.48 -11.18 1.26
C SER A 67 -8.10 -10.45 -0.03
N LYS A 68 -7.87 -9.13 0.02
CA LYS A 68 -7.50 -8.30 -1.13
C LYS A 68 -6.16 -7.64 -0.84
N ILE A 69 -5.16 -7.88 -1.68
CA ILE A 69 -3.83 -7.29 -1.53
C ILE A 69 -3.53 -6.47 -2.77
N ALA A 70 -3.42 -5.15 -2.64
CA ALA A 70 -2.94 -4.28 -3.69
C ALA A 70 -1.42 -4.16 -3.61
N VAL A 71 -0.75 -4.74 -4.58
CA VAL A 71 0.70 -4.68 -4.73
C VAL A 71 1.04 -3.53 -5.65
N VAL A 72 1.82 -2.56 -5.16
CA VAL A 72 2.12 -1.31 -5.85
C VAL A 72 3.61 -1.17 -6.09
N ASN A 73 3.99 -0.87 -7.32
CA ASN A 73 5.40 -0.68 -7.67
C ASN A 73 5.94 0.67 -7.21
N LEU A 74 7.10 0.63 -6.56
CA LEU A 74 7.89 1.77 -6.10
C LEU A 74 8.95 2.20 -7.14
N GLY A 75 9.14 1.40 -8.19
CA GLY A 75 10.19 1.62 -9.19
C GLY A 75 11.58 1.26 -8.65
N PRO A 76 12.65 1.96 -9.08
CA PRO A 76 14.00 1.74 -8.56
C PRO A 76 14.14 2.26 -7.13
N LYS A 77 15.01 1.62 -6.34
CA LYS A 77 15.42 2.15 -5.02
C LYS A 77 16.05 3.53 -5.19
N SER A 78 15.75 4.44 -4.28
CA SER A 78 16.28 5.80 -4.27
C SER A 78 16.88 6.08 -2.90
N GLU A 79 17.99 6.82 -2.88
CA GLU A 79 18.66 7.26 -1.66
C GLU A 79 18.21 8.67 -1.23
N SER A 80 17.54 9.43 -2.11
CA SER A 80 17.00 10.76 -1.81
C SER A 80 15.74 10.69 -0.95
N LEU A 81 15.74 11.40 0.19
CA LEU A 81 14.58 11.52 1.07
C LEU A 81 13.35 12.10 0.34
N LYS A 82 13.53 13.16 -0.46
CA LYS A 82 12.44 13.81 -1.19
C LYS A 82 11.82 12.86 -2.22
N GLU A 83 12.65 12.07 -2.89
CA GLU A 83 12.18 11.10 -3.88
C GLU A 83 11.49 9.90 -3.22
N SER A 84 12.03 9.40 -2.10
CA SER A 84 11.39 8.34 -1.30
C SER A 84 10.01 8.77 -0.79
N LEU A 85 9.90 10.01 -0.28
CA LEU A 85 8.64 10.58 0.15
C LEU A 85 7.63 10.65 -1.01
N ASN A 86 8.03 11.19 -2.17
CA ASN A 86 7.14 11.28 -3.33
C ASN A 86 6.73 9.90 -3.88
N LYS A 87 7.66 8.93 -3.89
CA LYS A 87 7.35 7.55 -4.29
C LYS A 87 6.31 6.91 -3.37
N ALA A 88 6.48 7.04 -2.06
CA ALA A 88 5.51 6.57 -1.08
C ALA A 88 4.14 7.23 -1.29
N ARG A 89 4.08 8.55 -1.55
CA ARG A 89 2.81 9.24 -1.85
C ARG A 89 2.09 8.64 -3.05
N VAL A 90 2.78 8.55 -4.19
CA VAL A 90 2.19 8.05 -5.45
C VAL A 90 1.72 6.60 -5.29
N ALA A 91 2.54 5.75 -4.68
CA ALA A 91 2.23 4.35 -4.49
C ALA A 91 1.06 4.13 -3.52
N ALA A 92 1.05 4.79 -2.36
CA ALA A 92 -0.05 4.69 -1.40
C ALA A 92 -1.37 5.12 -2.05
N ALA A 93 -1.36 6.28 -2.71
CA ALA A 93 -2.53 6.84 -3.36
C ALA A 93 -3.11 5.89 -4.42
N ALA A 94 -2.27 5.25 -5.23
CA ALA A 94 -2.69 4.30 -6.25
C ALA A 94 -3.27 3.02 -5.64
N GLY A 95 -2.61 2.47 -4.61
CA GLY A 95 -3.04 1.26 -3.92
C GLY A 95 -4.40 1.42 -3.23
N VAL A 96 -4.59 2.48 -2.42
CA VAL A 96 -5.84 2.69 -1.69
C VAL A 96 -7.02 2.96 -2.61
N ARG A 97 -6.82 3.71 -3.71
CA ARG A 97 -7.88 3.93 -4.70
C ARG A 97 -8.29 2.63 -5.37
N SER A 98 -7.31 1.79 -5.74
CA SER A 98 -7.58 0.49 -6.36
C SER A 98 -8.39 -0.41 -5.44
N LEU A 99 -8.02 -0.49 -4.15
CA LEU A 99 -8.77 -1.29 -3.17
C LEU A 99 -10.16 -0.74 -2.86
N ARG A 100 -10.31 0.59 -2.74
CA ARG A 100 -11.62 1.25 -2.58
C ARG A 100 -12.54 0.91 -3.74
N ASP A 101 -12.02 1.03 -4.97
CA ASP A 101 -12.81 0.76 -6.17
C ASP A 101 -13.17 -0.73 -6.30
N GLN A 102 -12.49 -1.62 -5.55
CA GLN A 102 -12.82 -3.03 -5.34
C GLN A 102 -13.66 -3.29 -4.07
N GLY A 103 -14.21 -2.23 -3.45
CA GLY A 103 -15.14 -2.31 -2.32
C GLY A 103 -14.51 -2.52 -0.94
N ALA A 104 -13.19 -2.33 -0.77
CA ALA A 104 -12.56 -2.39 0.55
C ALA A 104 -12.88 -1.12 1.37
N LYS A 105 -13.25 -1.30 2.66
CA LYS A 105 -13.64 -0.20 3.56
C LYS A 105 -12.59 0.06 4.63
N ASN A 106 -11.95 -0.99 5.13
CA ASN A 106 -10.84 -0.91 6.08
C ASN A 106 -9.56 -1.39 5.40
N ILE A 107 -8.62 -0.48 5.15
CA ILE A 107 -7.40 -0.77 4.40
C ILE A 107 -6.17 -0.56 5.30
N ALA A 108 -5.34 -1.60 5.40
CA ALA A 108 -4.02 -1.49 5.98
C ALA A 108 -3.01 -1.06 4.89
N ILE A 109 -2.07 -0.18 5.22
CA ILE A 109 -1.14 0.43 4.26
C ILE A 109 0.28 0.27 4.73
N ASP A 110 1.09 -0.42 3.93
CA ASP A 110 2.52 -0.47 4.12
C ASP A 110 3.14 0.94 4.19
N VAL A 111 4.03 1.12 5.14
CA VAL A 111 4.87 2.32 5.29
C VAL A 111 5.78 2.56 4.07
N MET A 112 6.07 1.51 3.29
CA MET A 112 6.84 1.55 2.04
C MET A 112 8.24 2.12 2.24
N THR A 113 8.52 3.30 1.66
CA THR A 113 9.83 3.98 1.72
C THR A 113 9.82 5.17 2.68
N ASN A 114 8.65 5.66 3.09
CA ASN A 114 8.49 6.80 3.98
C ASN A 114 7.08 6.83 4.58
N GLU A 115 6.96 6.81 5.91
CA GLU A 115 5.68 6.82 6.64
C GLU A 115 4.81 8.02 6.31
N HIS A 116 5.41 9.21 6.31
CA HIS A 116 4.71 10.46 6.08
C HIS A 116 4.22 10.55 4.63
N GLY A 117 5.07 10.15 3.68
CA GLY A 117 4.68 10.06 2.27
C GLY A 117 3.52 9.08 2.05
N ALA A 118 3.58 7.90 2.69
CA ALA A 118 2.52 6.90 2.59
C ALA A 118 1.18 7.40 3.17
N SER A 119 1.21 8.02 4.35
CA SER A 119 -0.01 8.53 5.00
C SER A 119 -0.63 9.69 4.23
N GLU A 120 0.18 10.62 3.75
CA GLU A 120 -0.26 11.77 2.95
C GLU A 120 -0.85 11.30 1.62
N GLY A 121 -0.12 10.42 0.90
CA GLY A 121 -0.58 9.88 -0.38
C GLY A 121 -1.90 9.11 -0.25
N ALA A 122 -2.04 8.30 0.79
CA ALA A 122 -3.27 7.58 1.06
C ALA A 122 -4.45 8.52 1.33
N THR A 123 -4.24 9.50 2.22
CA THR A 123 -5.28 10.44 2.66
C THR A 123 -5.73 11.32 1.49
N LEU A 124 -4.78 11.95 0.78
CA LEU A 124 -5.08 12.79 -0.38
C LEU A 124 -5.64 11.97 -1.54
N GLY A 125 -5.18 10.74 -1.72
CA GLY A 125 -5.65 9.85 -2.78
C GLY A 125 -7.10 9.38 -2.61
N LEU A 126 -7.58 9.28 -1.36
CA LEU A 126 -8.96 8.94 -1.04
C LEU A 126 -9.91 10.13 -1.05
N PHE A 127 -9.39 11.34 -0.79
CA PHE A 127 -10.20 12.55 -0.75
C PHE A 127 -10.95 12.77 -2.08
N LYS A 128 -12.23 13.07 -1.97
CA LYS A 128 -13.08 13.43 -3.10
C LYS A 128 -14.13 14.43 -2.63
N PRO A 129 -14.25 15.61 -3.27
CA PRO A 129 -15.30 16.56 -2.93
C PRO A 129 -16.63 16.11 -3.56
N ASP A 130 -17.36 15.23 -2.88
CA ASP A 130 -18.65 14.70 -3.34
C ASP A 130 -19.83 15.04 -2.41
N ASN A 131 -19.64 15.95 -1.46
CA ASN A 131 -20.68 16.40 -0.53
C ASN A 131 -21.99 16.84 -1.20
N LEU A 132 -21.89 17.48 -2.38
CA LEU A 132 -23.02 18.00 -3.17
C LEU A 132 -23.58 16.99 -4.18
N LYS A 133 -23.01 15.78 -4.29
CA LYS A 133 -23.51 14.75 -5.20
C LYS A 133 -24.70 14.03 -4.57
N SER A 134 -25.56 13.43 -5.40
CA SER A 134 -26.61 12.53 -4.92
C SER A 134 -26.01 11.34 -4.16
N ILE A 135 -26.74 10.78 -3.20
CA ILE A 135 -26.26 9.68 -2.34
C ILE A 135 -25.72 8.51 -3.16
N GLN A 136 -26.39 8.16 -4.27
CA GLN A 136 -25.97 7.08 -5.18
C GLN A 136 -24.62 7.33 -5.88
N ASN A 137 -24.20 8.60 -5.99
CA ASN A 137 -22.97 9.02 -6.66
C ASN A 137 -21.84 9.38 -5.69
N LYS A 138 -22.09 9.32 -4.37
CA LYS A 138 -21.07 9.52 -3.34
C LYS A 138 -20.20 8.27 -3.24
N LYS A 139 -18.89 8.45 -3.13
CA LYS A 139 -17.99 7.32 -2.85
C LYS A 139 -18.07 6.99 -1.37
N GLU A 140 -18.04 5.70 -1.05
CA GLU A 140 -18.00 5.26 0.34
C GLU A 140 -16.73 5.74 1.03
N SER A 141 -16.85 6.10 2.31
CA SER A 141 -15.72 6.46 3.15
C SER A 141 -14.87 5.24 3.47
N VAL A 142 -13.55 5.38 3.34
CA VAL A 142 -12.57 4.32 3.62
C VAL A 142 -11.76 4.71 4.84
N LYS A 143 -11.58 3.77 5.78
CA LYS A 143 -10.66 3.90 6.91
C LYS A 143 -9.32 3.30 6.54
N ILE A 144 -8.25 4.03 6.86
CA ILE A 144 -6.88 3.61 6.59
C ILE A 144 -6.09 3.48 7.90
N SER A 145 -5.20 2.48 7.96
CA SER A 145 -4.29 2.27 9.09
C SER A 145 -2.91 1.84 8.61
N PRO A 146 -1.83 2.17 9.33
CA PRO A 146 -0.48 1.77 8.95
C PRO A 146 -0.25 0.26 9.15
N PHE A 147 0.59 -0.31 8.30
CA PHE A 147 1.13 -1.67 8.35
C PHE A 147 2.67 -1.61 8.31
N GLY A 148 3.31 -2.22 9.30
CA GLY A 148 4.74 -2.08 9.55
C GLY A 148 5.12 -0.79 10.29
N SER A 149 6.40 -0.64 10.55
CA SER A 149 7.01 0.57 11.13
C SER A 149 8.32 0.87 10.43
N SER A 150 8.62 2.15 10.22
CA SER A 150 9.97 2.61 9.86
C SER A 150 10.74 2.94 11.13
N SER A 151 12.01 2.55 11.17
CA SER A 151 12.89 2.80 12.32
C SER A 151 13.51 4.19 12.33
N SER A 152 13.16 5.06 11.38
CA SER A 152 13.77 6.39 11.21
C SER A 152 12.86 7.50 11.75
N ALA A 153 12.78 7.62 13.08
CA ALA A 153 12.36 8.87 13.72
C ALA A 153 13.48 9.91 13.58
N GLN A 154 13.73 10.40 12.36
CA GLN A 154 14.60 11.55 12.14
C GLN A 154 13.73 12.80 12.11
N GLY A 155 14.10 13.75 12.98
CA GLY A 155 13.29 14.88 13.43
C GLY A 155 12.58 15.61 12.29
N PHE A 156 11.26 15.74 12.45
CA PHE A 156 10.44 16.66 11.66
C PHE A 156 10.98 18.07 11.87
N THR A 157 11.71 18.58 10.88
CA THR A 157 11.99 20.01 10.75
C THR A 157 10.95 20.58 9.78
N TRP A 158 10.42 21.76 10.10
CA TRP A 158 9.37 22.43 9.33
C TRP A 158 9.82 22.96 7.96
N GLU A 159 11.03 22.60 7.51
CA GLU A 159 11.55 23.04 6.23
C GLU A 159 11.05 22.11 5.12
N THR A 160 10.08 22.63 4.37
CA THR A 160 9.56 22.06 3.12
C THR A 160 10.33 22.63 1.93
#